data_AF-A0A8R1EIS8-F1
#
_entry.id   AF-A0A8R1EIS8-F1
#
_cell.length_a   1.000
_cell.length_b   1.000
_cell.length_c   1.000
_cell.angle_alpha   90.00
_cell.angle_beta   90.00
_cell.angle_gamma   90.00
#
_symmetry.space_group_name_H-M   'P 1'
#
loop_
_entity.id
_entity.type
_entity.pdbx_description
1 polymer ?
#
loop_
_entity_poly.entity_id
_entity_poly.type
_entity_poly.pdbx_seq_one_letter_code
_entity_poly.pdbx_strand_id
1 'polypeptide(L)'
;MIIYYQIIIYYRMIIYFQMIIYYQMIIYYRMIIYFQMIIYYQIIIYYRMIKLIDLHSVSQAKKLEYPLRFFSKRVFQRCNIPFSSYNERLTKSNTKSAFHRRILATLRMYHKIITNEYHFPSLSVYVKPSRSSRFPYMLTACGKSSKGFLHANLSLWNHVAKLMPKRLHPKAFAARLGAIPLAILTPHST
;
A
#
# COMPACT_ATOMS: atom_id res chain seq x y z
N MET A 1 -17.81 -24.33 -67.19
CA MET A 1 -17.44 -25.14 -66.01
C MET A 1 -16.14 -24.70 -65.33
N ILE A 2 -15.07 -24.42 -66.07
CA ILE A 2 -13.74 -24.08 -65.51
C ILE A 2 -13.72 -22.76 -64.72
N ILE A 3 -14.36 -21.70 -65.24
CA ILE A 3 -14.42 -20.38 -64.58
C ILE A 3 -15.15 -20.46 -63.23
N TYR A 4 -16.25 -21.22 -63.18
CA TYR A 4 -17.02 -21.43 -61.94
C TYR A 4 -16.18 -22.15 -60.88
N TYR A 5 -15.36 -23.12 -61.29
CA TYR A 5 -14.47 -23.85 -60.40
C TYR A 5 -13.35 -22.94 -59.86
N GLN A 6 -12.77 -22.07 -60.69
CA GLN A 6 -11.78 -21.08 -60.25
C GLN A 6 -12.37 -20.06 -59.25
N ILE A 7 -13.60 -19.60 -59.48
CA ILE A 7 -14.31 -18.68 -58.56
C ILE A 7 -14.54 -19.35 -57.20
N ILE A 8 -14.92 -20.63 -57.18
CA ILE A 8 -15.11 -21.40 -55.93
C ILE A 8 -13.78 -21.53 -55.17
N ILE A 9 -12.69 -21.87 -55.86
CA ILE A 9 -11.36 -21.98 -55.24
C ILE A 9 -10.94 -20.64 -54.63
N TYR A 10 -11.13 -19.55 -55.36
CA TYR A 10 -10.80 -18.20 -54.89
C TYR A 10 -11.61 -17.83 -53.64
N TYR A 11 -12.92 -18.09 -53.64
CA TYR A 11 -13.77 -17.82 -52.49
C TYR A 11 -13.36 -18.65 -51.26
N ARG A 12 -12.97 -19.91 -51.49
CA ARG A 12 -12.47 -20.81 -50.44
C ARG A 12 -11.14 -20.32 -49.85
N MET A 13 -10.26 -19.76 -50.68
CA MET A 13 -9.02 -19.11 -50.22
C MET A 13 -9.31 -17.88 -49.35
N ILE A 14 -10.25 -17.02 -49.74
CA ILE A 14 -10.62 -15.84 -48.94
C ILE A 14 -11.10 -16.23 -47.53
N ILE A 15 -11.97 -17.24 -47.44
CA ILE A 15 -12.47 -17.75 -46.15
C ILE A 15 -11.31 -18.27 -45.30
N TYR A 16 -10.35 -18.98 -45.90
CA TYR A 16 -9.18 -19.48 -45.19
C TYR A 16 -8.31 -18.34 -44.64
N PHE A 17 -8.09 -17.29 -45.43
CA PHE A 17 -7.36 -16.10 -44.98
C PHE A 17 -8.08 -15.37 -43.84
N GLN A 18 -9.41 -15.23 -43.90
CA GLN A 18 -10.19 -14.65 -42.80
C GLN A 18 -10.08 -15.48 -41.52
N MET A 19 -10.07 -16.81 -41.65
CA MET A 19 -9.92 -17.72 -40.51
C MET A 19 -8.54 -17.57 -39.84
N ILE A 20 -7.46 -17.39 -40.63
CA ILE A 20 -6.11 -17.14 -40.11
C ILE A 20 -6.07 -15.82 -39.32
N ILE A 21 -6.63 -14.74 -39.86
CA ILE A 21 -6.65 -13.43 -39.19
C ILE A 21 -7.41 -13.51 -37.86
N TYR A 22 -8.55 -14.20 -37.85
CA TYR A 22 -9.32 -14.43 -36.62
C TYR A 22 -8.52 -15.21 -35.57
N TYR A 23 -7.79 -16.24 -35.99
CA TYR A 23 -6.95 -17.03 -35.08
C TYR A 23 -5.80 -16.19 -34.50
N GLN A 24 -5.16 -15.34 -35.31
CA GLN A 24 -4.13 -14.40 -34.83
C GLN A 24 -4.68 -13.41 -33.80
N MET A 25 -5.90 -12.89 -34.01
CA MET A 25 -6.59 -12.03 -33.05
C MET A 25 -6.84 -12.71 -31.69
N ILE A 26 -7.23 -14.00 -31.69
CA ILE A 26 -7.43 -14.78 -30.47
C ILE A 26 -6.12 -14.95 -29.69
N ILE A 27 -5.02 -15.28 -30.39
CA ILE A 27 -3.70 -15.44 -29.77
C ILE A 27 -3.26 -14.13 -29.11
N TYR A 28 -3.42 -13.01 -29.81
CA TYR A 28 -3.08 -11.69 -29.29
C TYR A 28 -3.89 -11.33 -28.04
N TYR A 29 -5.20 -11.61 -28.04
CA TYR A 29 -6.05 -11.37 -26.87
C TYR A 29 -5.66 -12.24 -25.66
N ARG A 30 -5.32 -13.51 -25.89
CA ARG A 30 -4.79 -14.39 -24.83
C ARG A 30 -3.48 -13.85 -24.25
N MET A 31 -2.56 -13.37 -25.10
CA MET A 31 -1.31 -12.74 -24.63
C MET A 31 -1.57 -11.52 -23.74
N ILE A 32 -2.52 -10.65 -24.11
CA ILE A 32 -2.91 -9.48 -23.30
C ILE A 32 -3.40 -9.90 -21.91
N ILE A 33 -4.24 -10.93 -21.83
CA ILE A 33 -4.75 -11.44 -20.54
C ILE A 33 -3.61 -11.99 -19.69
N TYR A 34 -2.68 -12.76 -20.28
CA TYR A 34 -1.51 -13.26 -19.57
C TYR A 34 -0.65 -12.12 -19.01
N PHE A 35 -0.38 -11.08 -19.81
CA PHE A 35 0.34 -9.90 -19.35
C PHE A 35 -0.39 -9.16 -18.22
N GLN A 36 -1.71 -9.02 -18.31
CA GLN A 36 -2.52 -8.44 -17.23
C GLN A 36 -2.44 -9.26 -15.95
N MET A 37 -2.47 -10.59 -16.06
CA MET A 37 -2.34 -11.49 -14.92
C MET A 37 -0.95 -11.43 -14.28
N ILE A 38 0.11 -11.33 -15.09
CA ILE A 38 1.49 -11.14 -14.62
C ILE A 38 1.63 -9.80 -13.88
N ILE A 39 1.08 -8.72 -14.42
CA ILE A 39 1.08 -7.41 -13.75
C ILE A 39 0.32 -7.49 -12.42
N TYR A 40 -0.82 -8.17 -12.37
CA TYR A 40 -1.58 -8.37 -11.15
C TYR A 40 -0.79 -9.20 -10.11
N TYR A 41 -0.12 -10.26 -10.55
CA TYR A 41 0.73 -11.09 -9.69
C TYR A 41 1.96 -10.32 -9.18
N GLN A 42 2.60 -9.50 -10.03
CA GLN A 42 3.67 -8.60 -9.62
C GLN A 42 3.16 -7.57 -8.61
N ILE A 43 1.95 -7.01 -8.81
CA ILE A 43 1.32 -6.12 -7.83
C ILE A 43 1.08 -6.85 -6.52
N ILE A 44 0.59 -8.10 -6.52
CA ILE A 44 0.38 -8.89 -5.29
C ILE A 44 1.70 -9.17 -4.58
N ILE A 45 2.73 -9.65 -5.30
CA ILE A 45 4.06 -9.93 -4.74
C ILE A 45 4.66 -8.64 -4.20
N TYR A 46 4.55 -7.54 -4.92
CA TYR A 46 4.98 -6.23 -4.47
C TYR A 46 4.19 -5.75 -3.25
N TYR A 47 2.88 -5.96 -3.19
CA TYR A 47 2.05 -5.62 -2.04
C TYR A 47 2.37 -6.47 -0.81
N ARG A 48 2.69 -7.74 -1.02
CA ARG A 48 3.13 -8.70 0.00
C ARG A 48 4.54 -8.33 0.50
N MET A 49 5.43 -7.94 -0.40
CA MET A 49 6.76 -7.39 -0.11
C MET A 49 6.66 -6.04 0.62
N ILE A 50 5.76 -5.13 0.24
CA ILE A 50 5.50 -3.85 0.94
C ILE A 50 4.89 -4.06 2.33
N LYS A 51 4.07 -5.11 2.49
CA LYS A 51 3.52 -5.48 3.80
C LYS A 51 4.61 -6.05 4.73
N LEU A 52 5.66 -6.64 4.15
CA LEU A 52 6.80 -7.23 4.84
C LEU A 52 8.00 -6.28 5.01
N ILE A 53 8.18 -5.33 4.11
CA ILE A 53 9.17 -4.26 4.21
C ILE A 53 8.62 -3.29 5.24
N ASP A 54 9.24 -3.28 6.41
CA ASP A 54 9.22 -2.08 7.24
C ASP A 54 9.69 -0.91 6.37
N LEU A 55 8.75 -0.06 5.93
CA LEU A 55 9.05 1.16 5.19
C LEU A 55 9.76 2.15 6.12
N HIS A 56 11.01 1.87 6.47
CA HIS A 56 11.79 2.70 7.37
C HIS A 56 12.01 4.10 6.76
N SER A 57 12.19 4.20 5.43
CA SER A 57 12.46 5.47 4.76
C SER A 57 11.20 6.13 4.17
N VAL A 58 11.06 7.44 4.41
CA VAL A 58 10.01 8.29 3.82
C VAL A 58 10.16 8.35 2.29
N SER A 59 11.39 8.28 1.79
CA SER A 59 11.71 8.36 0.36
C SER A 59 11.19 7.13 -0.41
N GLN A 60 11.35 5.92 0.13
CA GLN A 60 10.76 4.72 -0.46
C GLN A 60 9.22 4.78 -0.47
N ALA A 61 8.59 5.26 0.61
CA ALA A 61 7.14 5.45 0.65
C ALA A 61 6.64 6.39 -0.46
N LYS A 62 7.34 7.50 -0.69
CA LYS A 62 7.02 8.45 -1.77
C LYS A 62 7.17 7.82 -3.15
N LYS A 63 8.24 7.06 -3.39
CA LYS A 63 8.46 6.33 -4.64
C LYS A 63 7.34 5.32 -4.90
N LEU A 64 6.85 4.67 -3.85
CA LEU A 64 5.76 3.70 -3.86
C LEU A 64 4.36 4.30 -4.08
N GLU A 65 4.18 5.58 -3.77
CA GLU A 65 2.89 6.24 -3.88
C GLU A 65 2.49 6.46 -5.34
N TYR A 66 3.44 6.74 -6.23
CA TYR A 66 3.16 6.94 -7.65
C TYR A 66 2.60 5.68 -8.33
N PRO A 67 3.23 4.49 -8.23
CA PRO A 67 2.67 3.26 -8.78
C PRO A 67 1.25 2.99 -8.26
N LEU A 68 1.02 3.15 -6.95
CA LEU A 68 -0.30 2.93 -6.34
C LEU A 68 -1.36 3.89 -6.92
N ARG A 69 -1.01 5.16 -7.11
CA ARG A 69 -1.88 6.17 -7.72
C ARG A 69 -2.18 5.86 -9.19
N PHE A 70 -1.18 5.43 -9.95
CA PHE A 70 -1.32 5.08 -11.37
C PHE A 70 -2.20 3.84 -11.55
N PHE A 71 -1.90 2.74 -10.85
CA PHE A 71 -2.66 1.50 -10.99
C PHE A 71 -4.09 1.63 -10.46
N SER A 72 -4.30 2.32 -9.33
CA SER A 72 -5.67 2.58 -8.85
C SER A 72 -6.51 3.32 -9.89
N LYS A 73 -5.94 4.30 -10.61
CA LYS A 73 -6.62 4.99 -11.70
C LYS A 73 -6.97 4.03 -12.84
N ARG A 74 -6.02 3.20 -13.28
CA ARG A 74 -6.22 2.24 -14.37
C ARG A 74 -7.31 1.21 -14.05
N VAL A 75 -7.34 0.67 -12.83
CA VAL A 75 -8.38 -0.27 -12.38
C VAL A 75 -9.75 0.38 -12.44
N PHE A 76 -9.91 1.58 -11.87
CA PHE A 76 -11.20 2.27 -11.87
C PHE A 76 -11.70 2.60 -13.28
N GLN A 77 -10.79 2.98 -14.19
CA GLN A 77 -11.10 3.18 -15.60
C GLN A 77 -11.58 1.90 -16.28
N ARG A 78 -10.95 0.75 -16.01
CA ARG A 78 -11.37 -0.55 -16.57
C ARG A 78 -12.70 -1.04 -16.02
N CYS A 79 -13.03 -0.67 -14.79
CA CYS A 79 -14.32 -0.98 -14.16
C CYS A 79 -15.42 0.05 -14.49
N ASN A 80 -15.18 1.00 -15.40
CA ASN A 80 -16.12 2.06 -15.78
C ASN A 80 -16.65 2.89 -14.60
N ILE A 81 -15.82 3.08 -13.57
CA ILE A 81 -16.16 3.90 -12.39
C ILE A 81 -15.89 5.37 -12.75
N PRO A 82 -16.78 6.32 -12.40
CA PRO A 82 -16.56 7.74 -12.69
C PRO A 82 -15.26 8.26 -12.09
N PHE A 83 -14.74 9.33 -12.72
CA PHE A 83 -13.54 9.99 -12.24
C PHE A 83 -13.68 10.36 -10.77
N SER A 84 -12.66 10.04 -10.00
CA SER A 84 -12.61 10.26 -8.56
C SER A 84 -11.20 10.62 -8.14
N SER A 85 -11.08 11.39 -7.06
CA SER A 85 -9.79 11.75 -6.49
C SER A 85 -9.02 10.50 -6.04
N TYR A 86 -7.71 10.60 -5.85
CA TYR A 86 -6.93 9.45 -5.39
C TYR A 86 -7.39 8.97 -4.00
N ASN A 87 -7.70 9.90 -3.10
CA ASN A 87 -8.20 9.56 -1.76
C ASN A 87 -9.56 8.85 -1.83
N GLU A 88 -10.47 9.29 -2.70
CA GLU A 88 -11.75 8.59 -2.93
C GLU A 88 -11.56 7.19 -3.51
N ARG A 89 -10.58 6.98 -4.39
CA ARG A 89 -10.28 5.63 -4.88
C ARG A 89 -9.80 4.72 -3.75
N LEU A 90 -8.99 5.26 -2.84
CA LEU A 90 -8.53 4.51 -1.66
C LEU A 90 -9.70 4.16 -0.75
N THR A 91 -10.62 5.09 -0.46
CA THR A 91 -11.79 4.81 0.38
C THR A 91 -12.73 3.80 -0.26
N LYS A 92 -13.07 3.96 -1.55
CA LYS A 92 -13.93 3.02 -2.31
C LYS A 92 -13.34 1.60 -2.39
N SER A 93 -12.02 1.48 -2.48
CA SER A 93 -11.34 0.18 -2.52
C SER A 93 -10.98 -0.38 -1.13
N ASN A 94 -11.35 0.32 -0.05
CA ASN A 94 -10.93 0.01 1.32
C ASN A 94 -9.40 -0.18 1.45
N THR A 95 -8.62 0.57 0.68
CA THR A 95 -7.16 0.54 0.70
C THR A 95 -6.59 1.77 1.40
N LYS A 96 -5.37 1.67 1.92
CA LYS A 96 -4.64 2.76 2.56
C LYS A 96 -3.45 3.17 1.70
N SER A 97 -3.14 4.47 1.63
CA SER A 97 -1.97 4.99 0.92
C SER A 97 -0.66 4.35 1.44
N ALA A 98 0.41 4.38 0.66
CA ALA A 98 1.70 3.84 1.11
C ALA A 98 2.23 4.64 2.30
N PHE A 99 2.04 5.96 2.29
CA PHE A 99 2.35 6.82 3.43
C PHE A 99 1.56 6.47 4.70
N HIS A 100 0.24 6.25 4.60
CA HIS A 100 -0.57 5.85 5.76
C HIS A 100 -0.13 4.49 6.30
N ARG A 101 0.09 3.50 5.42
CA ARG A 101 0.59 2.18 5.83
C ARG A 101 1.93 2.27 6.57
N ARG A 102 2.85 3.14 6.11
CA ARG A 102 4.11 3.41 6.81
C ARG A 102 3.90 3.94 8.21
N ILE A 103 3.08 4.98 8.40
CA ILE A 103 2.79 5.55 9.73
C ILE A 103 2.26 4.47 10.67
N LEU A 104 1.30 3.66 10.19
CA LEU A 104 0.74 2.58 10.99
C LEU A 104 1.78 1.52 11.38
N ALA A 105 2.71 1.19 10.48
CA ALA A 105 3.80 0.26 10.77
C ALA A 105 4.76 0.83 11.82
N THR A 106 5.21 2.08 11.65
CA THR A 106 6.07 2.78 12.61
C THR A 106 5.46 2.80 14.01
N LEU A 107 4.17 3.12 14.13
CA LEU A 107 3.48 3.20 15.42
C LEU A 107 3.27 1.82 16.06
N ARG A 108 3.02 0.78 15.26
CA ARG A 108 2.96 -0.61 15.77
C ARG A 108 4.31 -1.09 16.27
N MET A 109 5.38 -0.79 15.55
CA MET A 109 6.75 -1.07 15.96
C MET A 109 7.07 -0.40 17.30
N TYR A 110 6.75 0.89 17.43
CA TYR A 110 6.89 1.62 18.70
C TYR A 110 6.15 0.95 19.85
N HIS A 111 4.87 0.63 19.64
CA HIS A 111 4.04 0.01 20.67
C HIS A 111 4.66 -1.30 21.15
N LYS A 112 5.09 -2.16 20.23
CA LYS A 112 5.77 -3.44 20.54
C LYS A 112 7.09 -3.26 21.29
N ILE A 113 7.89 -2.23 20.95
CA ILE A 113 9.12 -1.91 21.67
C ILE A 113 8.80 -1.50 23.11
N ILE A 114 7.80 -0.64 23.33
CA ILE A 114 7.43 -0.12 24.65
C ILE A 114 6.77 -1.19 25.52
N THR A 115 6.00 -2.10 24.92
CA THR A 115 5.41 -3.23 25.63
C THR A 115 6.38 -4.39 25.83
N ASN A 116 7.67 -4.23 25.49
CA ASN A 116 8.72 -5.24 25.57
C ASN A 116 8.44 -6.53 24.77
N GLU A 117 7.62 -6.47 23.71
CA GLU A 117 7.45 -7.59 22.78
C GLU A 117 8.63 -7.71 21.81
N TYR A 118 9.28 -6.58 21.51
CA TYR A 118 10.52 -6.54 20.74
C TYR A 118 11.67 -6.07 21.62
N HIS A 119 12.78 -6.82 21.57
CA HIS A 119 14.00 -6.41 22.22
C HIS A 119 14.60 -5.20 21.48
N PHE A 120 14.71 -4.08 22.19
CA PHE A 120 15.44 -2.91 21.73
C PHE A 120 16.60 -2.62 22.70
N PRO A 121 17.86 -2.70 22.26
CA PRO A 121 19.00 -2.55 23.13
C PRO A 121 19.02 -1.13 23.73
N SER A 122 19.15 -1.06 25.06
CA SER A 122 19.34 0.20 25.79
C SER A 122 18.23 1.23 25.57
N LEU A 123 16.97 0.80 25.47
CA LEU A 123 15.80 1.68 25.28
C LEU A 123 15.78 2.88 26.24
N SER A 124 16.11 2.66 27.52
CA SER A 124 16.15 3.67 28.58
C SER A 124 17.15 4.80 28.36
N VAL A 125 18.15 4.61 27.50
CA VAL A 125 19.12 5.64 27.10
C VAL A 125 18.48 6.64 26.15
N TYR A 126 17.59 6.17 25.27
CA TYR A 126 16.97 6.98 24.23
C TYR A 126 15.65 7.59 24.68
N VAL A 127 14.81 6.83 25.38
CA VAL A 127 13.44 7.23 25.71
C VAL A 127 13.01 6.66 27.05
N LYS A 128 12.29 7.45 27.84
CA LYS A 128 11.69 7.04 29.12
C LYS A 128 10.18 7.28 29.15
N PRO A 129 9.41 6.50 29.93
CA PRO A 129 8.01 6.79 30.18
C PRO A 129 7.85 8.17 30.84
N SER A 130 6.89 8.96 30.34
CA SER A 130 6.50 10.21 30.99
C SER A 130 5.79 9.91 32.31
N ARG A 131 5.87 10.85 33.27
CA ARG A 131 5.21 10.74 34.58
C ARG A 131 3.68 10.95 34.52
N SER A 132 3.11 11.14 33.34
CA SER A 132 1.68 11.40 33.18
C SER A 132 0.84 10.13 33.44
N SER A 133 0.01 10.16 34.48
CA SER A 133 -0.98 9.11 34.75
C SER A 133 -2.10 9.07 33.70
N ARG A 134 -2.39 10.20 33.03
CA ARG A 134 -3.46 10.34 32.03
C ARG A 134 -3.12 9.69 30.68
N PHE A 135 -1.83 9.61 30.34
CA PHE A 135 -1.36 9.11 29.05
C PHE A 135 -0.28 8.04 29.25
N PRO A 136 -0.67 6.77 29.37
CA PRO A 136 0.24 5.69 29.79
C PRO A 136 1.33 5.37 28.76
N TYR A 137 1.15 5.83 27.51
CA TYR A 137 2.08 5.64 26.41
C TYR A 137 2.96 6.86 26.14
N MET A 138 2.80 7.94 26.89
CA MET A 138 3.55 9.16 26.64
C MET A 138 5.02 8.97 27.03
N LEU A 139 5.91 9.45 26.18
CA LEU A 139 7.35 9.22 26.31
C LEU A 139 8.14 10.53 26.29
N THR A 140 9.27 10.55 27.01
CA THR A 140 10.23 11.65 27.03
C THR A 140 11.56 11.21 26.43
N ALA A 141 12.13 12.05 25.56
CA ALA A 141 13.46 11.81 25.00
C ALA A 141 14.51 11.84 26.12
N CYS A 142 15.50 10.97 26.03
CA CYS A 142 16.66 10.91 26.91
C CYS A 142 17.95 10.90 26.07
N GLY A 143 19.04 11.41 26.66
CA GLY A 143 20.34 11.46 26.00
C GLY A 143 20.45 12.51 24.90
N LYS A 144 21.55 12.43 24.12
CA LYS A 144 21.79 13.33 22.98
C LYS A 144 20.83 12.99 21.84
N SER A 145 20.18 14.01 21.29
CA SER A 145 19.32 13.87 20.11
C SER A 145 20.09 13.19 18.98
N SER A 146 19.68 11.98 18.62
CA SER A 146 20.26 11.23 17.51
C SER A 146 19.27 11.18 16.34
N LYS A 147 19.77 10.97 15.12
CA LYS A 147 18.91 10.67 13.95
C LYS A 147 18.31 9.25 14.00
N GLY A 148 18.37 8.58 15.16
CA GLY A 148 17.88 7.23 15.36
C GLY A 148 16.35 7.15 15.27
N PHE A 149 15.86 5.96 14.96
CA PHE A 149 14.43 5.66 14.77
C PHE A 149 13.55 6.19 15.93
N LEU A 150 14.00 6.04 17.17
CA LEU A 150 13.24 6.44 18.37
C LEU A 150 13.15 7.96 18.60
N HIS A 151 14.15 8.74 18.21
CA HIS A 151 14.05 10.20 18.31
C HIS A 151 13.32 10.77 17.10
N ALA A 152 13.56 10.23 15.90
CA ALA A 152 12.97 10.69 14.66
C ALA A 152 11.43 10.57 14.61
N ASN A 153 10.86 9.57 15.30
CA ASN A 153 9.42 9.33 15.31
C ASN A 153 8.76 9.63 16.67
N LEU A 154 9.48 10.21 17.63
CA LEU A 154 8.96 10.47 18.97
C LEU A 154 7.79 11.46 18.96
N SER A 155 7.86 12.49 18.13
CA SER A 155 6.78 13.49 17.98
C SER A 155 5.49 12.85 17.47
N LEU A 156 5.59 12.02 16.43
CA LEU A 156 4.49 11.23 15.88
C LEU A 156 3.91 10.29 16.94
N TRP A 157 4.77 9.58 17.68
CA TRP A 157 4.34 8.69 18.75
C TRP A 157 3.58 9.43 19.85
N ASN A 158 4.14 10.53 20.37
CA ASN A 158 3.52 11.30 21.44
C ASN A 158 2.20 11.95 21.02
N HIS A 159 2.06 12.35 19.76
CA HIS A 159 0.79 12.82 19.20
C HIS A 159 -0.28 11.73 19.26
N VAL A 160 0.05 10.52 18.81
CA VAL A 160 -0.90 9.38 18.82
C VAL A 160 -1.14 8.83 20.23
N ALA A 161 -0.13 8.86 21.11
CA ALA A 161 -0.25 8.42 22.50
C ALA A 161 -1.34 9.20 23.25
N LYS A 162 -1.52 10.51 22.94
CA LYS A 162 -2.60 11.33 23.50
C LYS A 162 -4.00 10.84 23.11
N LEU A 163 -4.13 10.19 21.95
CA LEU A 163 -5.41 9.61 21.48
C LEU A 163 -5.74 8.28 22.16
N MET A 164 -4.80 7.71 22.93
CA MET A 164 -4.87 6.39 23.56
C MET A 164 -4.66 6.47 25.08
N PRO A 165 -5.67 6.92 25.84
CA PRO A 165 -5.54 7.11 27.29
C PRO A 165 -5.47 5.79 28.10
N LYS A 166 -5.80 4.64 27.50
CA LYS A 166 -5.77 3.33 28.15
C LYS A 166 -4.66 2.46 27.57
N ARG A 167 -4.03 1.64 28.40
CA ARG A 167 -3.13 0.58 27.94
C ARG A 167 -3.94 -0.48 27.20
N LEU A 168 -3.50 -0.80 25.99
CA LEU A 168 -4.14 -1.74 25.08
C LEU A 168 -3.16 -2.87 24.74
N HIS A 169 -3.70 -4.08 24.64
CA HIS A 169 -2.99 -5.20 24.05
C HIS A 169 -2.65 -4.89 22.57
N PRO A 170 -1.51 -5.33 22.02
CA PRO A 170 -1.06 -4.94 20.67
C PRO A 170 -2.08 -5.17 19.55
N LYS A 171 -2.86 -6.25 19.61
CA LYS A 171 -3.97 -6.49 18.66
C LYS A 171 -5.03 -5.38 18.73
N ALA A 172 -5.48 -5.02 19.94
CA ALA A 172 -6.47 -3.96 20.16
C ALA A 172 -5.90 -2.58 19.79
N PHE A 173 -4.63 -2.34 20.10
CA PHE A 173 -3.92 -1.13 19.66
C PHE A 173 -3.87 -1.03 18.14
N ALA A 174 -3.49 -2.09 17.43
CA ALA A 174 -3.41 -2.12 15.98
C ALA A 174 -4.77 -1.92 15.29
N ALA A 175 -5.84 -2.48 15.87
CA ALA A 175 -7.21 -2.29 15.41
C ALA A 175 -7.66 -0.83 15.56
N ARG A 176 -7.49 -0.26 16.75
CA ARG A 176 -7.86 1.13 17.04
C ARG A 176 -7.03 2.11 16.20
N LEU A 177 -5.74 1.86 16.04
CA LEU A 177 -4.87 2.66 15.20
C LEU A 177 -5.30 2.61 13.72
N GLY A 178 -5.70 1.43 13.23
CA GLY A 178 -6.17 1.25 11.85
C GLY A 178 -7.49 1.93 11.53
N ALA A 179 -8.28 2.29 12.55
CA ALA A 179 -9.53 3.03 12.46
C ALA A 179 -9.33 4.56 12.46
N ILE A 180 -8.16 5.06 12.88
CA ILE A 180 -7.89 6.50 12.88
C ILE A 180 -7.61 6.98 11.45
N PRO A 181 -8.32 8.01 10.94
CA PRO A 181 -8.01 8.65 9.67
C PRO A 181 -6.59 9.21 9.61
N LEU A 182 -5.97 9.16 8.43
CA LEU A 182 -4.62 9.70 8.22
C LEU A 182 -4.48 11.16 8.65
N ALA A 183 -5.52 11.98 8.40
CA ALA A 183 -5.54 13.41 8.75
C ALA A 183 -5.31 13.67 10.25
N ILE A 184 -5.75 12.74 11.11
CA ILE A 184 -5.59 12.86 12.56
C ILE A 184 -4.23 12.30 13.02
N LEU A 185 -3.69 11.31 12.30
CA LEU A 185 -2.41 10.66 12.65
C LEU A 185 -1.19 11.54 12.36
N THR A 186 -1.25 12.36 11.31
CA THR A 186 -0.18 13.31 11.02
C THR A 186 -0.40 14.56 11.87
N PRO A 187 0.55 14.94 12.76
CA PRO A 187 0.51 16.29 13.30
C PRO A 187 0.58 17.24 12.10
N HIS A 188 -0.41 18.12 11.94
CA HIS A 188 -0.32 19.19 10.96
C HIS A 188 0.99 19.92 11.25
N SER A 189 1.93 19.87 10.30
CA SER A 189 3.07 20.78 10.29
C SER A 189 2.46 22.18 10.26
N THR A 190 2.53 22.87 11.38
CA THR A 190 2.67 24.33 11.34
C THR A 190 4.03 24.63 10.73
#